data_AF-A0A9D9M256-F1
#
_entry.id   AF-A0A9D9M256-F1
#
_cell.length_a   1.000
_cell.length_b   1.000
_cell.length_c   1.000
_cell.angle_alpha   90.00
_cell.angle_beta   90.00
_cell.angle_gamma   90.00
#
_symmetry.space_group_name_H-M   'P 1'
#
loop_
_entity.id
_entity.type
_entity.pdbx_description
1 polymer ?
#
loop_
_entity_poly.entity_id
_entity_poly.type
_entity_poly.pdbx_seq_one_letter_code
_entity_poly.pdbx_strand_id
1 'polypeptide(L)'
;MKYISVIQFAEKYGISERTARNYCARGKIEGAFLTGKTWNIPVDAVLPKRGSAKGKVSFLLSTLREQKASGLRGSIYHRTQIDLTYNSNHIEGSRLTHDQTRYIFETNTIGITDNAVNVDDIVETV
;
A
#
# COMPACT_ATOMS: atom_id res chain seq x y z
N MET A 1 -28.84 -32.02 -10.66
CA MET A 1 -27.66 -31.32 -10.10
C MET A 1 -28.12 -30.48 -8.91
N LYS A 2 -27.36 -30.46 -7.80
CA LYS A 2 -27.70 -29.66 -6.62
C LYS A 2 -27.03 -28.29 -6.72
N TYR A 3 -27.75 -27.23 -6.37
CA TYR A 3 -27.27 -25.84 -6.39
C TYR A 3 -27.35 -25.23 -4.99
N ILE A 4 -26.44 -24.32 -4.69
CA ILE A 4 -26.42 -23.48 -3.49
C ILE A 4 -26.60 -22.02 -3.87
N SER A 5 -27.12 -21.24 -2.93
CA SER A 5 -27.25 -19.80 -3.14
C SER A 5 -25.89 -19.09 -3.06
N VAL A 6 -25.82 -17.86 -3.58
CA VAL A 6 -24.65 -16.98 -3.41
C VAL A 6 -24.24 -16.84 -1.96
N ILE A 7 -25.22 -16.77 -1.06
CA ILE A 7 -25.02 -16.56 0.38
C ILE A 7 -24.30 -17.78 0.96
N GLN A 8 -24.81 -18.98 0.67
CA GLN A 8 -24.20 -20.23 1.11
C GLN A 8 -22.80 -20.44 0.52
N PHE A 9 -22.60 -20.07 -0.75
CA PHE A 9 -21.27 -20.11 -1.38
C PHE A 9 -20.30 -19.11 -0.72
N ALA A 10 -20.78 -17.92 -0.39
CA ALA A 10 -20.00 -16.87 0.27
C ALA A 10 -19.55 -17.33 1.67
N GLU A 11 -20.46 -17.93 2.45
CA GLU A 11 -20.16 -18.51 3.76
C GLU A 11 -19.19 -19.69 3.67
N LYS A 12 -19.44 -20.64 2.76
CA LYS A 12 -18.58 -21.84 2.55
C LYS A 12 -17.11 -21.47 2.28
N TYR A 13 -16.86 -20.37 1.56
CA TYR A 13 -15.52 -19.94 1.17
C TYR A 13 -15.02 -18.69 1.92
N GLY A 14 -15.77 -18.19 2.92
CA GLY A 14 -15.39 -17.01 3.71
C GLY A 14 -15.16 -15.74 2.88
N ILE A 15 -15.94 -15.54 1.81
CA ILE A 15 -15.87 -14.36 0.94
C ILE A 15 -17.13 -13.49 1.09
N SER A 16 -17.05 -12.21 0.70
CA SER A 16 -18.25 -11.36 0.69
C SER A 16 -19.24 -11.83 -0.39
N GLU A 17 -20.55 -11.66 -0.13
CA GLU A 17 -21.59 -11.93 -1.13
C GLU A 17 -21.37 -11.15 -2.43
N ARG A 18 -20.88 -9.91 -2.32
CA ARG A 18 -20.54 -9.07 -3.48
C ARG A 18 -19.46 -9.74 -4.33
N THR A 19 -18.44 -10.32 -3.70
CA THR A 19 -17.38 -11.06 -4.41
C THR A 19 -17.94 -12.31 -5.09
N ALA A 20 -18.76 -13.11 -4.38
CA ALA A 20 -19.38 -14.30 -4.94
C ALA A 20 -20.29 -13.97 -6.13
N ARG A 21 -21.13 -12.92 -6.00
CA ARG A 21 -21.99 -12.40 -7.10
C ARG A 21 -21.16 -11.93 -8.29
N ASN A 22 -20.06 -11.23 -8.04
CA ASN A 22 -19.13 -10.80 -9.09
C ASN A 22 -18.45 -11.97 -9.82
N TYR A 23 -18.16 -13.08 -9.13
CA TYR A 23 -17.62 -14.27 -9.78
C TYR A 23 -18.64 -14.92 -10.72
N CYS A 24 -19.90 -15.00 -10.30
CA CYS A 24 -20.98 -15.52 -11.14
C CYS A 24 -21.23 -14.61 -12.35
N ALA A 25 -21.38 -13.29 -12.13
CA ALA A 25 -21.62 -12.32 -13.19
C ALA A 25 -20.49 -12.23 -14.23
N ARG A 26 -19.26 -12.52 -13.83
CA ARG A 26 -18.08 -12.56 -14.72
C ARG A 26 -17.84 -13.93 -15.37
N GLY A 27 -18.73 -14.90 -15.16
CA GLY A 27 -18.59 -16.25 -15.71
C GLY A 27 -17.39 -17.03 -15.15
N LYS A 28 -16.88 -16.67 -13.96
CA LYS A 28 -15.75 -17.38 -13.34
C LYS A 28 -16.15 -18.71 -12.69
N ILE A 29 -17.45 -18.91 -12.50
CA ILE A 29 -18.03 -20.12 -11.94
C ILE A 29 -18.89 -20.72 -13.05
N GLU A 30 -18.41 -21.82 -13.63
CA GLU A 30 -19.15 -22.53 -14.67
C GLU A 30 -20.43 -23.14 -14.11
N GLY A 31 -21.52 -23.08 -14.88
CA GLY A 31 -22.82 -23.59 -14.46
C GLY A 31 -23.56 -22.71 -13.44
N ALA A 32 -23.02 -21.55 -13.07
CA ALA A 32 -23.77 -20.57 -12.29
C ALA A 32 -24.80 -19.85 -13.18
N PHE A 33 -26.04 -19.74 -12.69
CA PHE A 33 -27.12 -19.06 -13.41
C PHE A 33 -27.97 -18.22 -12.46
N LEU A 34 -28.70 -17.26 -13.02
CA LEU A 34 -29.58 -16.38 -12.27
C LEU A 34 -31.02 -16.90 -12.33
N THR A 35 -31.68 -17.02 -11.18
CA THR A 35 -33.13 -17.29 -11.11
C THR A 35 -33.79 -16.17 -10.31
N GLY A 36 -34.56 -15.33 -11.00
CA GLY A 36 -35.11 -14.11 -10.42
C GLY A 36 -34.00 -13.15 -9.99
N LYS A 37 -33.80 -12.99 -8.68
CA LYS A 37 -32.79 -12.10 -8.07
C LYS A 37 -31.61 -12.84 -7.42
N THR A 38 -31.62 -14.17 -7.43
CA THR A 38 -30.64 -14.99 -6.71
C THR A 38 -29.79 -15.77 -7.70
N TRP A 39 -28.47 -15.79 -7.53
CA TRP A 39 -27.64 -16.72 -8.30
C TRP A 39 -27.63 -18.10 -7.65
N ASN A 40 -27.77 -19.10 -8.50
CA ASN A 40 -27.61 -20.50 -8.19
C ASN A 40 -26.23 -20.95 -8.66
N ILE A 41 -25.44 -21.48 -7.74
CA ILE A 41 -24.06 -21.93 -7.96
C ILE A 41 -24.03 -23.46 -7.77
N PRO A 42 -23.41 -24.24 -8.66
CA PRO A 42 -23.25 -25.68 -8.46
C PRO A 42 -22.53 -25.99 -7.14
N VAL A 43 -22.95 -27.04 -6.42
CA VAL A 43 -22.35 -27.42 -5.11
C VAL A 43 -20.85 -27.74 -5.23
N ASP A 44 -20.45 -28.27 -6.37
CA ASP A 44 -19.10 -28.66 -6.79
C ASP A 44 -18.26 -27.48 -7.32
N ALA A 45 -18.82 -26.28 -7.41
CA ALA A 45 -18.09 -25.09 -7.82
C ALA A 45 -16.91 -24.80 -6.88
N VAL A 46 -15.72 -24.71 -7.48
CA VAL A 46 -14.47 -24.35 -6.79
C VAL A 46 -14.32 -22.82 -6.77
N LEU A 47 -13.73 -22.29 -5.69
CA LEU A 47 -13.41 -20.87 -5.61
C LEU A 47 -12.49 -20.48 -6.79
N PRO A 48 -12.87 -19.49 -7.62
CA PRO A 48 -12.01 -19.05 -8.71
C PRO A 48 -10.67 -18.59 -8.16
N LYS A 49 -9.57 -19.14 -8.68
CA LYS A 49 -8.23 -18.68 -8.33
C LYS A 49 -8.20 -17.18 -8.57
N ARG A 50 -8.00 -16.40 -7.50
CA ARG A 50 -7.61 -15.00 -7.65
C ARG A 50 -6.32 -15.08 -8.44
N GLY A 51 -6.31 -14.54 -9.66
CA GLY A 51 -5.07 -14.27 -10.37
C GLY A 51 -4.25 -13.46 -9.39
N SER A 52 -3.26 -14.09 -8.77
CA SER A 52 -2.51 -13.39 -7.76
C SER A 52 -1.87 -12.25 -8.50
N ALA A 53 -2.12 -11.01 -8.08
CA ALA A 53 -1.18 -9.93 -8.33
C ALA A 53 0.12 -10.18 -7.54
N LYS A 54 0.60 -11.44 -7.47
CA LYS A 54 1.95 -11.78 -7.06
C LYS A 54 2.85 -11.22 -8.15
N GLY A 55 3.28 -9.99 -7.91
CA GLY A 55 4.64 -9.60 -8.18
C GLY A 55 4.98 -9.18 -9.60
N LYS A 56 4.11 -8.46 -10.30
CA LYS A 56 4.67 -7.46 -11.22
C LYS A 56 5.07 -6.28 -10.33
N VAL A 57 6.29 -6.33 -9.80
CA VAL A 57 6.91 -5.16 -9.15
C VAL A 57 6.76 -4.04 -10.18
N SER A 58 6.00 -3.00 -9.84
CA SER A 58 5.84 -1.88 -10.75
C SER A 58 7.23 -1.29 -10.98
N PHE A 59 7.51 -0.84 -12.20
CA PHE A 59 8.77 -0.17 -12.53
C PHE A 59 9.07 0.94 -11.51
N LEU A 60 8.05 1.69 -11.10
CA LEU A 60 8.16 2.71 -10.06
C LEU A 60 8.66 2.13 -8.72
N LEU A 61 8.14 0.99 -8.27
CA LEU A 61 8.56 0.37 -7.02
C LEU A 61 10.03 -0.09 -7.06
N SER A 62 10.49 -0.64 -8.19
CA SER A 62 11.92 -0.97 -8.34
C SER A 62 12.79 0.28 -8.33
N THR A 63 12.41 1.32 -9.08
CA THR A 63 13.18 2.57 -9.16
C THR A 63 13.26 3.28 -7.82
N LEU A 64 12.17 3.38 -7.05
CA LEU A 64 12.18 4.03 -5.74
C LEU A 64 13.02 3.25 -4.72
N ARG A 65 13.05 1.91 -4.80
CA ARG A 65 13.90 1.08 -3.93
C ARG A 65 15.39 1.28 -4.24
N GLU A 66 15.73 1.36 -5.51
CA GLU A 66 17.11 1.64 -5.94
C GLU A 66 17.56 3.05 -5.53
N GLN A 67 16.70 4.06 -5.71
CA GLN A 67 16.98 5.44 -5.26
C GLN A 67 17.18 5.50 -3.74
N LYS A 68 16.38 4.75 -2.98
CA LYS A 68 16.55 4.64 -1.52
C LYS A 68 17.89 4.00 -1.16
N ALA A 69 18.24 2.88 -1.78
CA ALA A 69 19.46 2.13 -1.48
C ALA A 69 20.73 2.91 -1.85
N SER A 70 20.69 3.68 -2.94
CA SER A 70 21.80 4.52 -3.40
C SER A 70 21.93 5.84 -2.64
N GLY A 71 20.93 6.26 -1.87
CA GLY A 71 20.91 7.59 -1.23
C GLY A 71 20.97 8.73 -2.25
N LEU A 72 20.40 8.54 -3.44
CA LEU A 72 20.54 9.48 -4.55
C LEU A 72 19.85 10.82 -4.23
N ARG A 73 20.65 11.86 -3.98
CA ARG A 73 20.19 13.23 -3.71
C ARG A 73 19.45 13.81 -4.91
N GLY A 74 18.37 14.53 -4.66
CA GLY A 74 17.53 15.12 -5.71
C GLY A 74 16.63 14.14 -6.48
N SER A 75 16.65 12.85 -6.11
CA SER A 75 15.73 11.85 -6.68
C SER A 75 14.28 12.05 -6.21
N ILE A 76 13.34 11.36 -6.87
CA ILE A 76 11.93 11.37 -6.45
C ILE A 76 11.80 10.80 -5.03
N TYR A 77 12.49 9.70 -4.74
CA TYR A 77 12.52 9.14 -3.39
C TYR A 77 13.01 10.17 -2.36
N HIS A 78 14.14 10.82 -2.62
CA HIS A 78 14.72 11.85 -1.74
C HIS A 78 13.75 13.00 -1.46
N ARG A 79 13.09 13.54 -2.49
CA ARG A 79 12.08 14.58 -2.30
C ARG A 79 10.90 14.10 -1.46
N THR A 80 10.35 12.93 -1.80
CA THR A 80 9.21 12.37 -1.05
C THR A 80 9.57 12.05 0.39
N GLN A 81 10.81 11.64 0.65
CA GLN A 81 11.31 11.38 1.99
C GLN A 81 11.27 12.67 2.83
N ILE A 82 11.83 13.76 2.31
CA ILE A 82 11.83 15.07 2.99
C ILE A 82 10.40 15.55 3.22
N ASP A 83 9.55 15.54 2.19
CA ASP A 83 8.19 16.06 2.25
C ASP A 83 7.34 15.28 3.28
N LEU A 84 7.43 13.94 3.28
CA LEU A 84 6.69 13.11 4.21
C LEU A 84 7.20 13.26 5.65
N THR A 85 8.52 13.31 5.85
CA THR A 85 9.10 13.52 7.18
C THR A 85 8.72 14.89 7.74
N TYR A 86 8.83 15.95 6.95
CA TYR A 86 8.41 17.29 7.36
C TYR A 86 6.94 17.32 7.75
N ASN A 87 6.05 16.79 6.90
CA ASN A 87 4.61 16.80 7.18
C ASN A 87 4.26 16.00 8.43
N SER A 88 4.83 14.81 8.61
CA SER A 88 4.59 13.98 9.80
C SER A 88 5.04 14.69 11.07
N ASN A 89 6.29 15.19 11.06
CA ASN A 89 6.86 15.89 12.21
C ASN A 89 6.09 17.18 12.53
N HIS A 90 5.63 17.91 11.51
CA HIS A 90 4.87 19.14 11.71
C HIS A 90 3.48 18.88 12.30
N ILE A 91 2.82 17.80 11.88
CA ILE A 91 1.54 17.35 12.49
C ILE A 91 1.75 17.01 13.97
N GLU A 92 2.88 16.41 14.33
CA GLU A 92 3.27 16.09 15.70
C GLU A 92 3.73 17.32 16.52
N GLY A 93 3.83 18.50 15.89
CA GLY A 93 4.16 19.77 16.55
C GLY A 93 5.64 20.17 16.47
N SER A 94 6.43 19.54 15.60
CA SER A 94 7.81 19.96 15.32
C SER A 94 7.86 21.38 14.74
N ARG A 95 8.86 22.14 15.18
CA ARG A 95 9.16 23.50 14.72
C ARG A 95 10.23 23.55 13.64
N LEU A 96 10.73 22.39 13.19
CA LEU A 96 11.70 22.33 12.11
C LEU A 96 11.07 22.84 10.81
N THR A 97 11.79 23.69 10.09
CA THR A 97 11.40 24.11 8.75
C THR A 97 11.62 22.97 7.75
N HIS A 98 11.02 23.13 6.56
CA HIS A 98 11.25 22.19 5.45
C HIS A 98 12.74 22.10 5.07
N ASP A 99 13.42 23.26 4.99
CA ASP A 99 14.85 23.30 4.69
C ASP A 99 15.72 22.68 5.79
N GLN A 100 15.38 22.89 7.07
CA GLN A 100 16.07 22.20 8.17
C GLN A 100 15.87 20.68 8.08
N THR A 101 14.65 20.23 7.75
CA THR A 101 14.35 18.81 7.54
C THR A 101 15.15 18.24 6.37
N ARG A 102 15.32 19.01 5.30
CA ARG A 102 16.16 18.67 4.15
C ARG A 102 17.64 18.55 4.55
N TYR A 103 18.18 19.50 5.31
CA TYR A 103 19.57 19.46 5.75
C TYR A 103 19.88 18.27 6.63
N ILE A 104 18.92 17.78 7.43
CA ILE A 104 19.09 16.51 8.17
C ILE A 104 19.39 15.35 7.19
N PHE A 105 18.69 15.26 6.06
CA PHE A 105 18.93 14.19 5.08
C PHE A 105 20.14 14.43 4.17
N GLU A 106 20.48 15.69 3.86
CA GLU A 106 21.57 16.02 2.94
C GLU A 106 22.94 16.17 3.62
N THR A 107 22.97 16.73 4.82
CA THR A 107 24.22 17.10 5.52
C THR A 107 24.31 16.56 6.95
N ASN A 108 23.27 15.88 7.45
CA ASN A 108 23.17 15.45 8.85
C ASN A 108 23.34 16.61 9.84
N THR A 109 22.85 17.80 9.46
CA THR A 109 22.97 19.01 10.29
C THR A 109 21.63 19.70 10.47
N ILE A 110 21.42 20.32 11.63
CA ILE A 110 20.29 21.21 11.89
C ILE A 110 20.85 22.64 12.01
N GLY A 111 20.39 23.53 11.13
CA GLY A 111 20.74 24.95 11.19
C GLY A 111 19.95 25.64 12.30
N ILE A 112 20.58 25.86 13.45
CA ILE A 112 20.00 26.64 14.56
C ILE A 112 20.76 27.97 14.58
N THR A 113 20.27 28.96 13.81
CA THR A 113 20.80 30.35 13.75
C THR A 113 22.34 30.47 13.62
N ASP A 114 22.79 30.71 12.39
CA ASP A 114 24.19 30.94 11.95
C ASP A 114 25.21 29.81 12.18
N ASN A 115 24.91 28.82 13.02
CA ASN A 115 25.74 27.62 13.20
C ASN A 115 24.95 26.34 12.90
N ALA A 116 25.48 25.53 11.99
CA ALA A 116 24.98 24.19 11.71
C ALA A 116 25.55 23.23 12.76
N VAL A 117 24.67 22.53 13.50
CA VAL A 117 25.06 21.52 14.51
C VAL A 117 24.83 20.13 13.92
N ASN A 118 25.75 19.19 14.13
CA ASN A 118 25.59 17.80 13.70
C ASN A 118 24.47 17.13 14.52
N VAL A 119 23.61 16.37 13.85
CA VAL A 119 22.50 15.66 14.49
C VAL A 119 22.99 14.64 15.52
N ASP A 120 24.12 13.97 15.27
CA ASP A 120 24.64 12.95 16.18
C ASP A 120 25.00 13.55 17.55
N ASP A 121 25.57 14.75 17.57
CA ASP A 121 25.91 15.48 18.81
C ASP A 121 24.64 15.83 19.62
N ILE A 122 23.50 16.03 18.97
CA ILE A 122 22.23 16.34 19.63
C ILE A 122 21.62 15.05 20.20
N VAL A 123 21.68 13.95 19.46
CA VAL A 123 21.11 12.66 19.89
C VAL A 123 21.91 12.02 21.01
N GLU A 124 23.24 12.17 21.02
CA GLU A 124 24.11 11.60 22.08
C GLU A 124 23.97 12.31 23.44
N THR A 125 23.39 13.52 23.46
CA THR A 125 23.26 14.33 24.69
C THR A 125 21.96 14.10 25.48
N VAL A 126 21.11 13.15 25.06
CA VAL A 126 19.81 12.81 25.70
C VAL A 126 19.84 11.39 26.24
#